data_AF-A0A3F2U882-F1
#
_entry.id   AF-A0A3F2U882-F1
#
_cell.length_a   1.000
_cell.length_b   1.000
_cell.length_c   1.000
_cell.angle_alpha   90.00
_cell.angle_beta   90.00
_cell.angle_gamma   90.00
#
_symmetry.space_group_name_H-M   'P 1'
#
loop_
_entity.id
_entity.type
_entity.pdbx_description
1 polymer ?
#
loop_
_entity_poly.entity_id
_entity_poly.type
_entity_poly.pdbx_seq_one_letter_code
_entity_poly.pdbx_strand_id
1 'polypeptide(L)'
;MRDRNISLVIADCAPCALLAARGLGIPSVAVGTGYLVPPANMETFPVLLPRHATRIYDEAEIVDTINSVVPEFGVPELNWLPEVYASTDQLVFTLDMLDPYAAWRSEPLLPPIMGGTPQPAPGGQEIFVYFSTTEKSDPGLMEGIGNLGVPVRLFMPGMDDAMAEDFTRRGVSVERLPLPVDLIARRTRLMVNAAQHGTLCIGLAAGLPQVCVPQQLEHQYTAEAAAGRGSLKVVDKQNRGAERFRSIVLDAYEDAGLARRARDLAEELRPQFQANQRKWIRRRLSDVMAGRA
;
A
#
# COMPACT_ATOMS: atom_id res chain seq x y z
N MET A 1 -23.51 -17.76 -9.95
CA MET A 1 -23.18 -17.99 -8.51
C MET A 1 -24.15 -18.96 -7.84
N ARG A 2 -25.48 -18.82 -8.03
CA ARG A 2 -26.48 -19.77 -7.48
C ARG A 2 -26.27 -21.22 -7.94
N ASP A 3 -26.03 -21.44 -9.23
CA ASP A 3 -25.84 -22.79 -9.79
C ASP A 3 -24.56 -23.50 -9.33
N ARG A 4 -23.62 -22.76 -8.74
CA ARG A 4 -22.33 -23.30 -8.25
C ARG A 4 -22.26 -23.44 -6.74
N ASN A 5 -23.37 -23.23 -6.02
CA ASN A 5 -23.45 -23.30 -4.55
C ASN A 5 -22.34 -22.49 -3.86
N ILE A 6 -22.08 -21.27 -4.35
CA ILE A 6 -21.08 -20.38 -3.75
C ILE A 6 -21.55 -20.00 -2.35
N SER A 7 -20.68 -20.24 -1.35
CA SER A 7 -20.98 -20.01 0.07
C SER A 7 -20.35 -18.74 0.63
N LEU A 8 -19.38 -18.16 -0.07
CA LEU A 8 -18.64 -16.96 0.33
C LEU A 8 -18.06 -16.27 -0.91
N VAL A 9 -18.09 -14.94 -0.92
CA VAL A 9 -17.35 -14.11 -1.88
C VAL A 9 -16.21 -13.40 -1.15
N ILE A 10 -14.98 -13.52 -1.65
CA ILE A 10 -13.83 -12.73 -1.19
C ILE A 10 -13.50 -11.74 -2.31
N ALA A 11 -13.53 -10.44 -1.99
CA ALA A 11 -13.44 -9.36 -2.97
C ALA A 11 -12.26 -8.44 -2.66
N ASP A 12 -11.34 -8.32 -3.61
CA ASP A 12 -10.24 -7.36 -3.60
C ASP A 12 -10.51 -6.30 -4.67
N CYS A 13 -10.64 -5.02 -4.25
CA CYS A 13 -10.98 -3.89 -5.12
C CYS A 13 -12.20 -4.13 -6.04
N ALA A 14 -13.22 -4.85 -5.54
CA ALA A 14 -14.34 -5.32 -6.37
C ALA A 14 -15.72 -4.97 -5.76
N PRO A 15 -16.10 -3.68 -5.66
CA PRO A 15 -17.40 -3.28 -5.10
C PRO A 15 -18.60 -3.86 -5.86
N CYS A 16 -18.50 -4.04 -7.17
CA CYS A 16 -19.58 -4.68 -7.95
C CYS A 16 -19.79 -6.16 -7.56
N ALA A 17 -18.72 -6.87 -7.18
CA ALA A 17 -18.82 -8.24 -6.69
C ALA A 17 -19.47 -8.28 -5.28
N LEU A 18 -19.19 -7.28 -4.45
CA LEU A 18 -19.84 -7.12 -3.14
C LEU A 18 -21.35 -6.84 -3.30
N LEU A 19 -21.73 -5.94 -4.20
CA LEU A 19 -23.14 -5.67 -4.52
C LEU A 19 -23.85 -6.92 -5.04
N ALA A 20 -23.24 -7.65 -5.98
CA ALA A 20 -23.81 -8.89 -6.49
C ALA A 20 -23.99 -9.95 -5.38
N ALA A 21 -23.00 -10.09 -4.48
CA ALA A 21 -23.11 -10.99 -3.34
C ALA A 21 -24.26 -10.58 -2.40
N ARG A 22 -24.40 -9.28 -2.12
CA ARG A 22 -25.49 -8.70 -1.30
C ARG A 22 -26.86 -9.05 -1.89
N GLY A 23 -27.07 -8.84 -3.19
CA GLY A 23 -28.35 -9.15 -3.86
C GLY A 23 -28.67 -10.65 -3.93
N LEU A 24 -27.64 -11.49 -3.93
CA LEU A 24 -27.79 -12.94 -3.88
C LEU A 24 -27.91 -13.51 -2.46
N GLY A 25 -27.78 -12.68 -1.41
CA GLY A 25 -27.76 -13.13 -0.03
C GLY A 25 -26.55 -14.01 0.31
N ILE A 26 -25.44 -13.85 -0.42
CA ILE A 26 -24.19 -14.60 -0.20
C ILE A 26 -23.29 -13.77 0.72
N PRO A 27 -22.78 -14.31 1.84
CA PRO A 27 -21.81 -13.62 2.66
C PRO A 27 -20.60 -13.18 1.85
N SER A 28 -20.11 -11.97 2.12
CA SER A 28 -18.98 -11.40 1.39
C SER A 28 -17.96 -10.79 2.34
N VAL A 29 -16.69 -10.87 1.95
CA VAL A 29 -15.57 -10.32 2.69
C VAL A 29 -14.75 -9.44 1.76
N ALA A 30 -14.69 -8.14 2.06
CA ALA A 30 -13.79 -7.23 1.37
C ALA A 30 -12.37 -7.39 1.95
N VAL A 31 -11.36 -7.44 1.09
CA VAL A 31 -9.95 -7.56 1.48
C VAL A 31 -9.12 -6.50 0.78
N GLY A 32 -8.11 -5.96 1.46
CA GLY A 32 -7.21 -4.97 0.87
C GLY A 32 -6.49 -4.10 1.90
N THR A 33 -5.82 -3.06 1.41
CA THR A 33 -5.19 -2.03 2.26
C THR A 33 -6.24 -1.08 2.83
N GLY A 34 -5.85 -0.22 3.77
CA GLY A 34 -6.76 0.79 4.32
C GLY A 34 -7.41 1.67 3.23
N TYR A 35 -6.63 2.08 2.23
CA TYR A 35 -7.09 2.92 1.14
C TYR A 35 -8.11 2.20 0.22
N LEU A 36 -7.94 0.90 0.01
CA LEU A 36 -8.73 0.10 -0.94
C LEU A 36 -9.99 -0.53 -0.34
N VAL A 37 -10.16 -0.47 0.99
CA VAL A 37 -11.34 -1.00 1.68
C VAL A 37 -11.99 0.10 2.54
N PRO A 38 -12.78 1.00 1.95
CA PRO A 38 -13.49 2.03 2.70
C PRO A 38 -14.61 1.45 3.60
N PRO A 39 -14.84 2.02 4.80
CA PRO A 39 -16.00 1.68 5.62
C PRO A 39 -17.32 2.05 4.93
N ALA A 40 -18.28 1.13 4.93
CA ALA A 40 -19.57 1.32 4.25
C ALA A 40 -20.54 2.24 4.99
N ASN A 41 -20.27 2.54 6.27
CA ASN A 41 -21.10 3.38 7.14
C ASN A 41 -20.84 4.88 7.01
N MET A 42 -19.99 5.30 6.06
CA MET A 42 -19.73 6.71 5.79
C MET A 42 -20.84 7.31 4.93
N GLU A 43 -21.19 8.57 5.19
CA GLU A 43 -22.18 9.30 4.37
C GLU A 43 -21.58 9.81 3.05
N THR A 44 -20.26 10.04 3.01
CA THR A 44 -19.56 10.53 1.83
C THR A 44 -18.09 10.12 1.87
N PHE A 45 -17.42 10.04 0.71
CA PHE A 45 -15.98 9.85 0.71
C PHE A 45 -15.26 11.12 1.18
N PRO A 46 -14.41 11.03 2.22
CA PRO A 46 -13.62 12.16 2.68
C PRO A 46 -12.56 12.54 1.65
N VAL A 47 -12.16 13.81 1.65
CA VAL A 47 -10.99 14.26 0.89
C VAL A 47 -9.73 13.79 1.60
N LEU A 48 -9.10 12.73 1.06
CA LEU A 48 -7.89 12.15 1.64
C LEU A 48 -6.62 12.97 1.39
N LEU A 49 -6.57 13.67 0.25
CA LEU A 49 -5.44 14.49 -0.16
C LEU A 49 -5.96 15.89 -0.52
N PRO A 50 -5.64 16.95 0.27
CA PRO A 50 -6.17 18.30 0.04
C PRO A 50 -5.91 18.86 -1.36
N ARG A 51 -4.77 18.52 -1.99
CA ARG A 51 -4.45 18.92 -3.38
C ARG A 51 -5.31 18.23 -4.45
N HIS A 52 -6.08 17.21 -4.07
CA HIS A 52 -7.00 16.45 -4.93
C HIS A 52 -8.43 16.53 -4.36
N ALA A 53 -8.84 17.70 -3.88
CA ALA A 53 -10.16 17.92 -3.27
C ALA A 53 -11.30 18.09 -4.28
N THR A 54 -10.99 18.37 -5.55
CA THR A 54 -12.01 18.59 -6.58
C THR A 54 -12.76 17.31 -6.89
N ARG A 55 -14.05 17.28 -6.58
CA ARG A 55 -14.97 16.22 -6.99
C ARG A 55 -15.31 16.38 -8.48
N ILE A 56 -15.10 15.33 -9.26
CA ILE A 56 -15.40 15.32 -10.70
C ILE A 56 -16.85 14.83 -10.94
N TYR A 57 -17.38 14.03 -10.03
CA TYR A 57 -18.73 13.48 -10.07
C TYR A 57 -19.43 13.71 -8.73
N ASP A 58 -20.73 13.98 -8.77
CA ASP A 58 -21.55 14.05 -7.57
C ASP A 58 -21.84 12.62 -7.07
N GLU A 59 -21.62 12.37 -5.78
CA GLU A 59 -21.89 11.06 -5.19
C GLU A 59 -23.39 10.72 -5.22
N ALA A 60 -24.27 11.71 -5.11
CA ALA A 60 -25.72 11.51 -5.18
C ALA A 60 -26.18 11.05 -6.58
N GLU A 61 -25.64 11.66 -7.65
CA GLU A 61 -25.95 11.25 -9.02
C GLU A 61 -25.48 9.81 -9.32
N ILE A 62 -24.34 9.41 -8.75
CA ILE A 62 -23.85 8.03 -8.86
C ILE A 62 -24.78 7.09 -8.10
N VAL A 63 -25.20 7.44 -6.89
CA VAL A 63 -26.15 6.65 -6.09
C VAL A 63 -27.49 6.50 -6.82
N ASP A 64 -28.04 7.56 -7.39
CA ASP A 64 -29.28 7.53 -8.19
C ASP A 64 -29.13 6.59 -9.39
N THR A 65 -27.99 6.64 -10.07
CA THR A 65 -27.68 5.74 -11.20
C THR A 65 -27.63 4.29 -10.75
N ILE A 66 -26.98 3.99 -9.62
CA ILE A 66 -26.93 2.63 -9.06
C ILE A 66 -28.34 2.17 -8.65
N ASN A 67 -29.08 3.00 -7.92
CA ASN A 67 -30.43 2.70 -7.44
C ASN A 67 -31.44 2.48 -8.58
N SER A 68 -31.19 3.02 -9.77
CA SER A 68 -32.03 2.74 -10.96
C SER A 68 -31.97 1.29 -11.46
N VAL A 69 -30.94 0.52 -11.09
CA VAL A 69 -30.73 -0.85 -11.58
C VAL A 69 -30.66 -1.91 -10.48
N VAL A 70 -30.14 -1.58 -9.30
CA VAL A 70 -29.86 -2.59 -8.25
C VAL A 70 -31.10 -3.29 -7.65
N PRO A 71 -32.33 -2.70 -7.62
CA PRO A 71 -33.51 -3.41 -7.16
C PRO A 71 -33.84 -4.67 -7.99
N GLU A 72 -33.56 -4.66 -9.29
CA GLU A 72 -33.75 -5.83 -10.17
C GLU A 72 -32.84 -7.01 -9.79
N PHE A 73 -31.74 -6.72 -9.09
CA PHE A 73 -30.77 -7.71 -8.62
C PHE A 73 -30.97 -8.08 -7.14
N GLY A 74 -32.04 -7.62 -6.49
CA GLY A 74 -32.35 -7.93 -5.09
C GLY A 74 -31.45 -7.21 -4.09
N VAL A 75 -30.73 -6.19 -4.51
CA VAL A 75 -29.90 -5.35 -3.66
C VAL A 75 -30.77 -4.20 -3.14
N PRO A 76 -30.80 -3.93 -1.82
CA PRO A 76 -31.48 -2.74 -1.28
C PRO A 76 -30.89 -1.45 -1.85
N GLU A 77 -31.72 -0.42 -2.00
CA GLU A 77 -31.26 0.92 -2.38
C GLU A 77 -30.17 1.41 -1.41
N LEU A 78 -29.19 2.11 -1.98
CA LEU A 78 -28.11 2.73 -1.25
C LEU A 78 -28.53 4.13 -0.82
N ASN A 79 -28.23 4.53 0.40
CA ASN A 79 -28.39 5.93 0.84
C ASN A 79 -27.15 6.75 0.49
N TRP A 80 -25.97 6.12 0.59
CA TRP A 80 -24.68 6.78 0.39
C TRP A 80 -23.76 5.95 -0.51
N LEU A 81 -22.92 6.61 -1.29
CA LEU A 81 -22.01 5.91 -2.21
C LEU A 81 -21.06 4.92 -1.51
N PRO A 82 -20.51 5.18 -0.31
CA PRO A 82 -19.68 4.20 0.41
C PRO A 82 -20.35 2.85 0.67
N GLU A 83 -21.69 2.78 0.67
CA GLU A 83 -22.42 1.51 0.83
C GLU A 83 -22.13 0.47 -0.27
N VAL A 84 -21.54 0.87 -1.41
CA VAL A 84 -21.06 -0.09 -2.43
C VAL A 84 -19.97 -1.03 -1.89
N TYR A 85 -19.31 -0.66 -0.78
CA TYR A 85 -18.33 -1.49 -0.06
C TYR A 85 -18.93 -2.30 1.09
N ALA A 86 -20.26 -2.25 1.28
CA ALA A 86 -20.94 -3.05 2.29
C ALA A 86 -20.69 -4.54 2.05
N SER A 87 -20.24 -5.21 3.09
CA SER A 87 -19.86 -6.62 3.10
C SER A 87 -20.15 -7.20 4.48
N THR A 88 -20.20 -8.53 4.59
CA THR A 88 -20.38 -9.20 5.88
C THR A 88 -19.19 -8.93 6.80
N ASP A 89 -17.98 -8.81 6.23
CA ASP A 89 -16.80 -8.41 6.97
C ASP A 89 -15.75 -7.69 6.09
N GLN A 90 -14.86 -6.92 6.71
CA GLN A 90 -13.76 -6.22 6.03
C GLN A 90 -12.40 -6.60 6.65
N LEU A 91 -11.57 -7.34 5.92
CA LEU A 91 -10.20 -7.68 6.33
C LEU A 91 -9.21 -6.65 5.76
N VAL A 92 -8.90 -5.66 6.59
CA VAL A 92 -8.06 -4.52 6.21
C VAL A 92 -6.62 -4.75 6.68
N PHE A 93 -5.67 -4.82 5.76
CA PHE A 93 -4.25 -5.10 6.03
C PHE A 93 -3.44 -3.81 5.99
N THR A 94 -3.23 -3.16 7.14
CA THR A 94 -2.50 -1.89 7.20
C THR A 94 -2.01 -1.58 8.62
N LEU A 95 -1.33 -0.45 8.77
CA LEU A 95 -0.97 0.15 10.05
C LEU A 95 -1.96 1.26 10.38
N ASP A 96 -2.21 1.50 11.66
CA ASP A 96 -3.14 2.55 12.12
C ASP A 96 -2.78 3.91 11.51
N MET A 97 -1.48 4.26 11.51
CA MET A 97 -0.99 5.52 10.98
C MET A 97 -1.09 5.65 9.44
N LEU A 98 -1.32 4.54 8.73
CA LEU A 98 -1.45 4.53 7.27
C LEU A 98 -2.91 4.39 6.82
N ASP A 99 -3.85 4.34 7.77
CA ASP A 99 -5.25 4.11 7.47
C ASP A 99 -6.01 5.43 7.22
N PRO A 100 -6.49 5.71 6.00
CA PRO A 100 -7.27 6.91 5.71
C PRO A 100 -8.62 6.97 6.42
N TYR A 101 -9.15 5.82 6.82
CA TYR A 101 -10.50 5.74 7.37
C TYR A 101 -10.53 5.38 8.85
N ALA A 102 -9.43 5.59 9.57
CA ALA A 102 -9.30 5.19 10.98
C ALA A 102 -10.44 5.73 11.87
N ALA A 103 -10.93 6.95 11.59
CA ALA A 103 -12.03 7.57 12.34
C ALA A 103 -13.41 6.92 12.11
N TRP A 104 -13.58 6.17 11.02
CA TRP A 104 -14.85 5.53 10.63
C TRP A 104 -14.85 4.01 10.82
N ARG A 105 -13.70 3.43 11.20
CA ARG A 105 -13.58 1.98 11.41
C ARG A 105 -13.94 1.59 12.85
N SER A 106 -14.75 0.55 12.96
CA SER A 106 -15.02 -0.16 14.20
C SER A 106 -14.17 -1.43 14.35
N GLU A 107 -13.82 -2.06 13.22
CA GLU A 107 -13.12 -3.35 13.21
C GLU A 107 -11.60 -3.20 13.30
N PRO A 108 -10.91 -4.12 13.99
CA PRO A 108 -9.47 -4.08 14.11
C PRO A 108 -8.78 -4.35 12.77
N LEU A 109 -7.69 -3.62 12.53
CA LEU A 109 -6.81 -3.82 11.40
C LEU A 109 -6.01 -5.12 11.56
N LEU A 110 -5.61 -5.68 10.43
CA LEU A 110 -4.71 -6.83 10.34
C LEU A 110 -3.31 -6.38 9.95
N PRO A 111 -2.26 -7.11 10.36
CA PRO A 111 -0.89 -6.81 9.95
C PRO A 111 -0.75 -6.68 8.42
N PRO A 112 0.05 -5.73 7.92
CA PRO A 112 0.33 -5.59 6.50
C PRO A 112 0.83 -6.87 5.83
N ILE A 113 0.48 -7.08 4.56
CA ILE A 113 1.00 -8.18 3.75
C ILE A 113 2.31 -7.74 3.09
N MET A 114 3.42 -8.32 3.51
CA MET A 114 4.78 -7.91 3.11
C MET A 114 5.63 -9.03 2.49
N GLY A 115 5.06 -10.22 2.25
CA GLY A 115 5.83 -11.39 1.78
C GLY A 115 6.75 -12.03 2.84
N GLY A 116 6.69 -11.53 4.08
CA GLY A 116 7.47 -11.97 5.24
C GLY A 116 7.46 -10.88 6.32
N THR A 117 8.03 -11.14 7.48
CA THR A 117 8.22 -10.12 8.54
C THR A 117 9.71 -9.90 8.70
N PRO A 118 10.26 -8.75 8.24
CA PRO A 118 11.68 -8.50 8.35
C PRO A 118 12.09 -8.49 9.82
N GLN A 119 13.17 -9.21 10.14
CA GLN A 119 13.78 -9.11 11.45
C GLN A 119 14.57 -7.79 11.57
N PRO A 120 14.46 -7.06 12.69
CA PRO A 120 15.32 -5.91 12.95
C PRO A 120 16.79 -6.29 12.78
N ALA A 121 17.52 -5.50 12.01
CA ALA A 121 18.94 -5.68 11.76
C ALA A 121 19.66 -4.33 11.94
N PRO A 122 20.99 -4.33 12.18
CA PRO A 122 21.78 -3.10 12.24
C PRO A 122 21.74 -2.23 10.96
N GLY A 123 21.11 -2.71 9.89
CA GLY A 123 21.19 -2.16 8.54
C GLY A 123 22.51 -2.53 7.87
N GLY A 124 22.65 -2.12 6.61
CA GLY A 124 23.89 -2.25 5.87
C GLY A 124 24.36 -0.93 5.28
N GLN A 125 24.98 -0.98 4.10
CA GLN A 125 25.52 0.20 3.40
C GLN A 125 24.87 0.41 2.02
N GLU A 126 23.97 -0.49 1.61
CA GLU A 126 23.37 -0.43 0.28
C GLU A 126 22.12 0.46 0.27
N ILE A 127 21.89 1.16 -0.83
CA ILE A 127 20.57 1.67 -1.16
C ILE A 127 19.81 0.55 -1.86
N PHE A 128 18.68 0.13 -1.30
CA PHE A 128 17.80 -0.82 -1.98
C PHE A 128 16.72 -0.06 -2.74
N VAL A 129 16.68 -0.24 -4.05
CA VAL A 129 15.71 0.40 -4.94
C VAL A 129 14.71 -0.65 -5.40
N TYR A 130 13.43 -0.36 -5.18
CA TYR A 130 12.31 -1.15 -5.71
C TYR A 130 11.31 -0.27 -6.44
N PHE A 131 11.22 -0.45 -7.75
CA PHE A 131 10.25 0.22 -8.60
C PHE A 131 9.51 -0.82 -9.45
N SER A 132 8.19 -0.85 -9.36
CA SER A 132 7.38 -1.83 -10.08
C SER A 132 6.18 -1.23 -10.79
N THR A 133 6.14 0.09 -10.95
CA THR A 133 5.05 0.79 -11.63
C THR A 133 5.61 1.60 -12.80
N THR A 134 5.25 2.89 -12.93
CA THR A 134 5.65 3.77 -14.02
C THR A 134 7.00 4.45 -13.82
N GLU A 135 7.69 4.23 -12.69
CA GLU A 135 8.95 4.90 -12.38
C GLU A 135 10.04 4.56 -13.40
N LYS A 136 10.02 3.34 -13.93
CA LYS A 136 10.97 2.88 -14.97
C LYS A 136 10.94 3.71 -16.25
N SER A 137 9.84 4.42 -16.49
CA SER A 137 9.66 5.29 -17.66
C SER A 137 10.10 6.73 -17.40
N ASP A 138 10.55 7.06 -16.17
CA ASP A 138 11.04 8.39 -15.81
C ASP A 138 12.56 8.44 -15.99
N PRO A 139 13.08 9.12 -17.04
CA PRO A 139 14.50 9.15 -17.33
C PRO A 139 15.30 9.85 -16.22
N GLY A 140 14.70 10.82 -15.50
CA GLY A 140 15.37 11.51 -14.41
C GLY A 140 15.63 10.59 -13.23
N LEU A 141 14.65 9.74 -12.89
CA LEU A 141 14.83 8.72 -11.84
C LEU A 141 15.88 7.68 -12.23
N MET A 142 15.85 7.18 -13.48
CA MET A 142 16.78 6.14 -13.94
C MET A 142 18.22 6.65 -13.97
N GLU A 143 18.43 7.84 -14.54
CA GLU A 143 19.72 8.53 -14.57
C GLU A 143 20.21 8.81 -13.14
N GLY A 144 19.33 9.28 -12.25
CA GLY A 144 19.66 9.55 -10.85
C GLY A 144 20.10 8.30 -10.09
N ILE A 145 19.38 7.17 -10.23
CA ILE A 145 19.73 5.88 -9.61
C ILE A 145 21.10 5.40 -10.10
N GLY A 146 21.31 5.41 -11.42
CA GLY A 146 22.54 4.92 -12.03
C GLY A 146 23.77 5.70 -11.59
N ASN A 147 23.60 6.94 -11.13
CA ASN A 147 24.69 7.86 -10.81
C ASN A 147 24.81 8.17 -9.30
N LEU A 148 24.21 7.37 -8.41
CA LEU A 148 24.24 7.61 -6.96
C LEU A 148 25.68 7.59 -6.38
N GLY A 149 26.57 6.76 -6.92
CA GLY A 149 27.98 6.68 -6.48
C GLY A 149 28.20 6.01 -5.12
N VAL A 150 27.15 5.40 -4.56
CA VAL A 150 27.19 4.52 -3.37
C VAL A 150 26.72 3.12 -3.77
N PRO A 151 26.91 2.07 -2.93
CA PRO A 151 26.41 0.74 -3.26
C PRO A 151 24.88 0.75 -3.46
N VAL A 152 24.41 0.35 -4.64
CA VAL A 152 22.97 0.26 -4.96
C VAL A 152 22.63 -1.17 -5.33
N ARG A 153 21.53 -1.67 -4.77
CA ARG A 153 20.88 -2.90 -5.20
C ARG A 153 19.50 -2.58 -5.75
N LEU A 154 19.25 -2.94 -7.00
CA LEU A 154 18.05 -2.57 -7.74
C LEU A 154 17.25 -3.82 -8.10
N PHE A 155 15.98 -3.85 -7.69
CA PHE A 155 15.00 -4.78 -8.23
C PHE A 155 13.87 -4.00 -8.91
N MET A 156 13.66 -4.26 -10.20
CA MET A 156 12.62 -3.61 -11.00
C MET A 156 11.94 -4.65 -11.90
N PRO A 157 10.70 -5.07 -11.59
CA PRO A 157 9.96 -6.00 -12.42
C PRO A 157 9.80 -5.52 -13.86
N GLY A 158 10.07 -6.42 -14.81
CA GLY A 158 9.96 -6.13 -16.24
C GLY A 158 11.07 -5.24 -16.80
N MET A 159 12.24 -5.22 -16.16
CA MET A 159 13.49 -4.70 -16.72
C MET A 159 14.00 -5.63 -17.83
N ASP A 160 14.29 -5.08 -19.00
CA ASP A 160 14.93 -5.82 -20.09
C ASP A 160 16.44 -5.96 -19.88
N ASP A 161 17.09 -6.78 -20.71
CA ASP A 161 18.52 -7.05 -20.57
C ASP A 161 19.39 -5.82 -20.85
N ALA A 162 19.00 -4.98 -21.80
CA ALA A 162 19.73 -3.77 -22.13
C ALA A 162 19.77 -2.77 -20.95
N MET A 163 18.64 -2.58 -20.28
CA MET A 163 18.54 -1.74 -19.09
C MET A 163 19.31 -2.34 -17.90
N ALA A 164 19.22 -3.66 -17.69
CA ALA A 164 19.96 -4.34 -16.64
C ALA A 164 21.48 -4.24 -16.83
N GLU A 165 21.96 -4.42 -18.06
CA GLU A 165 23.36 -4.26 -18.43
C GLU A 165 23.82 -2.81 -18.23
N ASP A 166 22.99 -1.81 -18.54
CA ASP A 166 23.33 -0.41 -18.32
C ASP A 166 23.54 -0.09 -16.84
N PHE A 167 22.59 -0.50 -15.98
CA PHE A 167 22.74 -0.34 -14.54
C PHE A 167 23.96 -1.08 -13.99
N THR A 168 24.22 -2.30 -14.48
CA THR A 168 25.39 -3.09 -14.08
C THR A 168 26.70 -2.39 -14.46
N ARG A 169 26.80 -1.82 -15.67
CA ARG A 169 27.96 -1.02 -16.10
C ARG A 169 28.19 0.21 -15.22
N ARG A 170 27.12 0.81 -14.69
CA ARG A 170 27.17 1.92 -13.74
C ARG A 170 27.45 1.48 -12.28
N GLY A 171 27.71 0.19 -12.05
CA GLY A 171 28.06 -0.35 -10.74
C GLY A 171 26.87 -0.69 -9.84
N VAL A 172 25.64 -0.70 -10.37
CA VAL A 172 24.45 -1.11 -9.64
C VAL A 172 24.33 -2.64 -9.64
N SER A 173 24.06 -3.23 -8.48
CA SER A 173 23.73 -4.66 -8.36
C SER A 173 22.29 -4.89 -8.79
N VAL A 174 22.07 -5.40 -10.00
CA VAL A 174 20.73 -5.66 -10.53
C VAL A 174 20.25 -7.04 -10.14
N GLU A 175 19.03 -7.10 -9.60
CA GLU A 175 18.35 -8.31 -9.16
C GLU A 175 17.27 -8.68 -10.16
N ARG A 176 17.17 -9.98 -10.48
CA ARG A 176 16.16 -10.49 -11.43
C ARG A 176 14.91 -11.05 -10.75
N LEU A 177 14.99 -11.33 -9.45
CA LEU A 177 13.91 -11.88 -8.65
C LEU A 177 13.67 -11.02 -7.40
N PRO A 178 12.45 -11.04 -6.82
CA PRO A 178 12.19 -10.37 -5.57
C PRO A 178 13.14 -10.82 -4.45
N LEU A 179 13.63 -9.87 -3.66
CA LEU A 179 14.51 -10.17 -2.54
C LEU A 179 13.71 -10.63 -1.31
N PRO A 180 14.24 -11.58 -0.52
CA PRO A 180 13.71 -11.87 0.81
C PRO A 180 13.76 -10.62 1.70
N VAL A 181 12.69 -10.36 2.45
CA VAL A 181 12.57 -9.15 3.31
C VAL A 181 13.70 -9.05 4.34
N ASP A 182 14.18 -10.18 4.86
CA ASP A 182 15.31 -10.19 5.81
C ASP A 182 16.63 -9.80 5.16
N LEU A 183 16.81 -10.08 3.87
CA LEU A 183 18.00 -9.66 3.14
C LEU A 183 17.98 -8.14 2.93
N ILE A 184 16.80 -7.59 2.60
CA ILE A 184 16.58 -6.14 2.51
C ILE A 184 16.93 -5.50 3.86
N ALA A 185 16.36 -5.97 4.96
CA ALA A 185 16.61 -5.43 6.30
C ALA A 185 18.11 -5.44 6.69
N ARG A 186 18.83 -6.53 6.37
CA ARG A 186 20.25 -6.69 6.76
C ARG A 186 21.23 -5.87 5.93
N ARG A 187 20.97 -5.65 4.64
CA ARG A 187 21.95 -5.02 3.72
C ARG A 187 21.68 -3.55 3.45
N THR A 188 20.45 -3.12 3.67
CA THR A 188 19.99 -1.80 3.27
C THR A 188 20.30 -0.77 4.35
N ARG A 189 20.76 0.41 3.91
CA ARG A 189 20.85 1.63 4.71
C ARG A 189 19.66 2.56 4.46
N LEU A 190 19.21 2.64 3.21
CA LEU A 190 18.11 3.48 2.76
C LEU A 190 17.31 2.73 1.69
N MET A 191 15.97 2.77 1.78
CA MET A 191 15.11 2.27 0.72
C MET A 191 14.67 3.39 -0.21
N VAL A 192 14.64 3.12 -1.51
CA VAL A 192 14.01 3.96 -2.52
C VAL A 192 12.87 3.17 -3.14
N ASN A 193 11.64 3.67 -3.05
CA ASN A 193 10.46 2.97 -3.56
C ASN A 193 9.35 3.94 -3.94
N ALA A 194 8.21 3.42 -4.39
CA ALA A 194 7.08 4.24 -4.82
C ALA A 194 6.00 4.42 -3.76
N ALA A 195 6.25 4.06 -2.51
CA ALA A 195 5.28 3.99 -1.41
C ALA A 195 4.10 3.05 -1.66
N GLN A 196 4.27 2.02 -2.49
CA GLN A 196 3.37 0.88 -2.51
C GLN A 196 3.29 0.29 -1.10
N HIS A 197 2.06 0.02 -0.64
CA HIS A 197 1.78 -0.28 0.76
C HIS A 197 2.68 -1.36 1.36
N GLY A 198 2.79 -2.52 0.70
CA GLY A 198 3.63 -3.62 1.17
C GLY A 198 5.11 -3.24 1.27
N THR A 199 5.68 -2.59 0.25
CA THR A 199 7.08 -2.16 0.23
C THR A 199 7.37 -1.07 1.27
N LEU A 200 6.47 -0.10 1.42
CA LEU A 200 6.56 0.91 2.47
C LEU A 200 6.59 0.26 3.86
N CYS A 201 5.70 -0.72 4.08
CA CYS A 201 5.63 -1.45 5.34
C CYS A 201 6.88 -2.29 5.61
N ILE A 202 7.53 -2.86 4.59
CA ILE A 202 8.84 -3.55 4.75
C ILE A 202 9.87 -2.59 5.36
N GLY A 203 9.99 -1.38 4.81
CA GLY A 203 10.93 -0.39 5.32
C GLY A 203 10.57 0.10 6.73
N LEU A 204 9.29 0.32 7.00
CA LEU A 204 8.81 0.70 8.33
C LEU A 204 9.07 -0.41 9.36
N ALA A 205 8.79 -1.67 9.04
CA ALA A 205 9.02 -2.81 9.93
C ALA A 205 10.51 -3.04 10.19
N ALA A 206 11.36 -2.84 9.18
CA ALA A 206 12.80 -3.00 9.29
C ALA A 206 13.51 -1.79 9.96
N GLY A 207 12.80 -0.68 10.23
CA GLY A 207 13.40 0.55 10.74
C GLY A 207 14.33 1.25 9.76
N LEU A 208 14.08 1.07 8.47
CA LEU A 208 14.87 1.66 7.39
C LEU A 208 14.31 3.05 7.02
N PRO A 209 15.16 4.09 6.95
CA PRO A 209 14.75 5.33 6.33
C PRO A 209 14.40 5.10 4.86
N GLN A 210 13.49 5.92 4.33
CA GLN A 210 13.00 5.74 2.95
C GLN A 210 12.98 7.07 2.17
N VAL A 211 13.14 6.96 0.85
CA VAL A 211 12.82 8.00 -0.12
C VAL A 211 11.74 7.44 -1.04
N CYS A 212 10.56 8.04 -0.98
CA CYS A 212 9.41 7.57 -1.73
C CYS A 212 9.16 8.47 -2.94
N VAL A 213 8.87 7.86 -4.09
CA VAL A 213 8.49 8.53 -5.34
C VAL A 213 7.08 8.09 -5.74
N PRO A 214 6.01 8.61 -5.12
CA PRO A 214 4.66 8.11 -5.34
C PRO A 214 4.18 8.25 -6.78
N GLN A 215 3.55 7.21 -7.32
CA GLN A 215 3.00 7.21 -8.69
C GLN A 215 1.46 7.30 -8.73
N GLN A 216 0.80 7.01 -7.62
CA GLN A 216 -0.66 6.98 -7.50
C GLN A 216 -1.11 7.70 -6.23
N LEU A 217 -2.40 8.02 -6.14
CA LEU A 217 -2.96 8.75 -4.99
C LEU A 217 -2.84 7.96 -3.69
N GLU A 218 -3.06 6.63 -3.73
CA GLU A 218 -2.82 5.76 -2.57
C GLU A 218 -1.37 5.87 -2.08
N HIS A 219 -0.40 5.73 -3.00
CA HIS A 219 1.02 5.82 -2.67
C HIS A 219 1.38 7.18 -2.08
N GLN A 220 0.77 8.24 -2.61
CA GLN A 220 1.02 9.58 -2.13
C GLN A 220 0.45 9.77 -0.72
N TYR A 221 -0.75 9.25 -0.45
CA TYR A 221 -1.34 9.28 0.88
C TYR A 221 -0.46 8.55 1.90
N THR A 222 -0.07 7.31 1.61
CA THR A 222 0.75 6.50 2.51
C THR A 222 2.14 7.10 2.72
N ALA A 223 2.76 7.65 1.67
CA ALA A 223 4.02 8.37 1.76
C ALA A 223 3.91 9.60 2.67
N GLU A 224 2.86 10.42 2.52
CA GLU A 224 2.68 11.62 3.34
C GLU A 224 2.39 11.30 4.80
N ALA A 225 1.57 10.27 5.06
CA ALA A 225 1.31 9.80 6.41
C ALA A 225 2.60 9.36 7.12
N ALA A 226 3.45 8.58 6.43
CA ALA A 226 4.74 8.17 6.98
C ALA A 226 5.77 9.31 7.06
N ALA A 227 5.78 10.24 6.10
CA ALA A 227 6.61 11.44 6.14
C ALA A 227 6.24 12.35 7.32
N GLY A 228 4.95 12.44 7.68
CA GLY A 228 4.46 13.15 8.86
C GLY A 228 4.99 12.58 10.18
N ARG A 229 5.44 11.32 10.19
CA ARG A 229 6.15 10.68 11.31
C ARG A 229 7.67 10.84 11.22
N GLY A 230 8.16 11.50 10.18
CA GLY A 230 9.58 11.84 10.00
C GLY A 230 10.48 10.67 9.64
N SER A 231 9.94 9.52 9.20
CA SER A 231 10.71 8.32 8.86
C SER A 231 11.15 8.25 7.39
N LEU A 232 10.60 9.11 6.53
CA LEU A 232 10.93 9.13 5.10
C LEU A 232 10.84 10.52 4.46
N LYS A 233 11.34 10.61 3.22
CA LYS A 233 11.20 11.78 2.33
C LYS A 233 10.29 11.45 1.15
N VAL A 234 9.47 12.39 0.72
CA VAL A 234 8.62 12.27 -0.48
C VAL A 234 9.23 13.09 -1.62
N VAL A 235 9.37 12.48 -2.79
CA VAL A 235 9.81 13.13 -4.02
C VAL A 235 8.60 13.39 -4.90
N ASP A 236 8.21 14.65 -4.99
CA ASP A 236 7.19 15.09 -5.93
C ASP A 236 7.70 15.06 -7.38
N LYS A 237 6.80 15.30 -8.34
CA LYS A 237 7.11 15.29 -9.78
C LYS A 237 8.17 16.33 -10.19
N GLN A 238 8.21 17.48 -9.53
CA GLN A 238 9.14 18.57 -9.89
C GLN A 238 10.58 18.23 -9.48
N ASN A 239 10.75 17.38 -8.47
CA ASN A 239 12.04 16.96 -7.94
C ASN A 239 12.59 15.67 -8.54
N ARG A 240 11.99 15.13 -9.61
CA ARG A 240 12.43 13.88 -10.27
C ARG A 240 13.58 14.03 -11.26
N GLY A 241 14.01 15.25 -11.56
CA GLY A 241 15.19 15.49 -12.38
C GLY A 241 16.43 14.82 -11.78
N ALA A 242 17.29 14.24 -12.62
CA ALA A 242 18.37 13.34 -12.19
C ALA A 242 19.25 13.89 -11.06
N GLU A 243 19.76 15.12 -11.21
CA GLU A 243 20.60 15.76 -10.20
C GLU A 243 19.85 16.01 -8.89
N ARG A 244 18.61 16.50 -8.99
CA ARG A 244 17.78 16.83 -7.83
C ARG A 244 17.38 15.58 -7.06
N PHE A 245 16.92 14.55 -7.78
CA PHE A 245 16.56 13.26 -7.20
C PHE A 245 17.77 12.62 -6.52
N ARG A 246 18.92 12.59 -7.21
CA ARG A 246 20.18 12.10 -6.65
C ARG A 246 20.56 12.82 -5.36
N SER A 247 20.48 14.16 -5.33
CA SER A 247 20.75 14.95 -4.13
C SER A 247 19.84 14.53 -2.98
N ILE A 248 18.53 14.44 -3.21
CA ILE A 248 17.56 14.05 -2.18
C ILE A 248 17.89 12.67 -1.61
N VAL A 249 18.21 11.70 -2.47
CA VAL A 249 18.55 10.34 -2.05
C VAL A 249 19.83 10.32 -1.21
N LEU A 250 20.88 11.01 -1.63
CA LEU A 250 22.15 11.04 -0.90
C LEU A 250 22.05 11.82 0.42
N ASP A 251 21.28 12.91 0.45
CA ASP A 251 21.00 13.64 1.70
C ASP A 251 20.25 12.75 2.69
N ALA A 252 19.26 11.97 2.24
CA ALA A 252 18.55 11.01 3.10
C ALA A 252 19.44 9.84 3.53
N TYR A 253 20.38 9.42 2.68
CA TYR A 253 21.35 8.36 2.99
C TYR A 253 22.30 8.78 4.12
N GLU A 254 22.70 10.04 4.18
CA GLU A 254 23.57 10.60 5.23
C GLU A 254 22.82 11.13 6.47
N ASP A 255 21.49 11.29 6.41
CA ASP A 255 20.69 11.81 7.52
C ASP A 255 20.56 10.80 8.68
N ALA A 256 21.50 10.88 9.63
CA ALA A 256 21.48 10.08 10.85
C ALA A 256 20.23 10.32 11.73
N GLY A 257 19.59 11.49 11.61
CA GLY A 257 18.34 11.81 12.29
C GLY A 257 17.16 11.06 11.69
N LEU A 258 17.07 11.01 10.36
CA LEU A 258 16.09 10.21 9.61
C LEU A 258 16.22 8.73 9.94
N ALA A 259 17.44 8.20 9.93
CA ALA A 259 17.70 6.82 10.29
C ALA A 259 17.29 6.49 11.73
N ARG A 260 17.51 7.41 12.68
CA ARG A 260 17.08 7.26 14.08
C ARG A 260 15.56 7.22 14.20
N ARG A 261 14.86 8.20 13.61
CA ARG A 261 13.39 8.25 13.62
C ARG A 261 12.75 7.02 12.97
N ALA A 262 13.35 6.50 11.89
CA ALA A 262 12.87 5.27 11.26
C ALA A 262 12.95 4.06 12.20
N ARG A 263 14.07 3.91 12.95
CA ARG A 263 14.20 2.85 13.96
C ARG A 263 13.23 3.03 15.13
N ASP A 264 13.14 4.24 15.67
CA ASP A 264 12.23 4.53 16.79
C ASP A 264 10.77 4.23 16.39
N LEU A 265 10.37 4.60 15.17
CA LEU A 265 9.05 4.30 14.63
C LEU A 265 8.82 2.79 14.42
N ALA A 266 9.82 2.04 13.96
CA ALA A 266 9.71 0.59 13.83
C ALA A 266 9.44 -0.09 15.19
N GLU A 267 10.12 0.37 16.23
CA GLU A 267 9.97 -0.14 17.59
C GLU A 267 8.57 0.17 18.15
N GLU A 268 8.03 1.35 17.84
CA GLU A 268 6.65 1.74 18.16
C GLU A 268 5.61 0.87 17.42
N LEU A 269 5.81 0.64 16.13
CA LEU A 269 4.88 -0.09 15.27
C LEU A 269 4.95 -1.62 15.43
N ARG A 270 5.99 -2.15 16.10
CA ARG A 270 6.23 -3.58 16.26
C ARG A 270 5.01 -4.42 16.66
N PRO A 271 4.14 -3.99 17.61
CA PRO A 271 2.94 -4.75 17.96
C PRO A 271 1.96 -4.95 16.80
N GLN A 272 1.88 -3.99 15.86
CA GLN A 272 1.00 -4.05 14.70
C GLN A 272 1.53 -5.04 13.63
N PHE A 273 2.83 -5.31 13.61
CA PHE A 273 3.44 -6.30 12.70
C PHE A 273 3.41 -7.74 13.24
N GLN A 274 3.38 -7.93 14.56
CA GLN A 274 3.51 -9.24 15.20
C GLN A 274 2.16 -9.93 15.51
N ALA A 275 1.02 -9.28 15.25
CA ALA A 275 -0.26 -9.90 15.51
C ALA A 275 -0.44 -11.18 14.67
N ASN A 276 -1.04 -12.22 15.26
CA ASN A 276 -1.20 -13.52 14.59
C ASN A 276 -2.26 -13.47 13.49
N GLN A 277 -1.88 -12.94 12.32
CA GLN A 277 -2.74 -12.69 11.17
C GLN A 277 -3.55 -13.93 10.79
N ARG A 278 -2.93 -15.11 10.72
CA ARG A 278 -3.62 -16.37 10.37
C ARG A 278 -4.72 -16.74 11.35
N LYS A 279 -4.48 -16.57 12.65
CA LYS A 279 -5.48 -16.84 13.69
C LYS A 279 -6.67 -15.88 13.57
N TRP A 280 -6.41 -14.59 13.36
CA TRP A 280 -7.44 -13.57 13.22
C TRP A 280 -8.28 -13.75 11.96
N ILE A 281 -7.65 -13.97 10.80
CA ILE A 281 -8.37 -14.28 9.55
C ILE A 281 -9.25 -15.50 9.73
N ARG A 282 -8.70 -16.61 10.28
CA ARG A 282 -9.48 -17.84 10.47
C ARG A 282 -10.70 -17.60 11.35
N ARG A 283 -10.54 -16.90 12.48
CA ARG A 283 -11.65 -16.59 13.38
C ARG A 283 -12.74 -15.80 12.66
N ARG A 284 -12.38 -14.68 12.02
CA ARG A 284 -13.31 -13.81 11.31
C ARG A 284 -14.04 -14.52 10.18
N LEU A 285 -13.34 -15.32 9.38
CA LEU A 285 -13.97 -16.12 8.33
C LEU A 285 -14.90 -17.21 8.90
N SER A 286 -14.54 -17.83 10.02
CA SER A 286 -15.43 -18.78 10.70
C SER A 286 -16.71 -18.10 11.20
N ASP A 287 -16.61 -16.90 11.76
CA ASP A 287 -17.75 -16.12 12.25
C ASP A 287 -18.69 -15.75 11.10
N VAL A 288 -18.14 -15.28 9.96
CA VAL A 288 -18.90 -14.99 8.73
C VAL A 288 -19.64 -16.22 8.21
N MET A 289 -18.99 -17.39 8.23
CA MET A 289 -19.58 -18.63 7.74
C MET A 289 -20.61 -19.22 8.71
N ALA A 290 -20.46 -18.98 10.02
CA ALA A 290 -21.39 -19.44 11.06
C ALA A 290 -22.69 -18.63 11.08
N GLY A 291 -22.65 -17.34 10.72
CA GLY A 291 -23.83 -16.50 10.56
C GLY A 291 -24.79 -16.90 9.42
N ARG A 292 -24.46 -17.97 8.67
CA ARG A 292 -25.32 -18.58 7.64
C ARG A 292 -26.29 -19.64 8.20
N ALA A 293 -26.11 -20.06 9.46
CA ALA A 293 -26.90 -21.13 10.10
C ALA A 293 -28.18 -20.62 10.75
#